data_AF-A0A831V8X4-F1
#
_entry.id   AF-A0A831V8X4-F1
#
_cell.length_a   1.000
_cell.length_b   1.000
_cell.length_c   1.000
_cell.angle_alpha   90.00
_cell.angle_beta   90.00
_cell.angle_gamma   90.00
#
_symmetry.space_group_name_H-M   'P 1'
#
loop_
_entity.id
_entity.type
_entity.pdbx_description
1 polymer ?
#
loop_
_entity_poly.entity_id
_entity_poly.type
_entity_poly.pdbx_seq_one_letter_code
_entity_poly.pdbx_strand_id
1 'polypeptide(L)'
;MQDNDGDSLIDSYKDARNLVRQAVSREVKALESVLTFAEPGGRNEQYVLSRAVDVRSREKSLLAEVDRLYTLISGEKRGPEIRPTDIEKTAAAKVPANIESLADYFDKRGWSVRDTKTMHSVMAKECFNYVDGRNSYLDIYNAVRAEILSAGRWYYGDIRLKDVCDMLDEAVKNGVLVLKPAPPQK
;
A
#
# COMPACT_ATOMS: atom_id res chain seq x y z
N MET A 1 24.12 -5.71 -27.85
CA MET A 1 23.38 -6.20 -26.68
C MET A 1 22.65 -5.00 -26.12
N GLN A 2 21.37 -4.85 -26.47
CA GLN A 2 20.52 -3.83 -25.88
C GLN A 2 19.90 -4.44 -24.62
N ASP A 3 20.31 -3.93 -23.47
CA ASP A 3 19.58 -4.13 -22.23
C ASP A 3 18.22 -3.45 -22.40
N ASN A 4 17.17 -4.25 -22.56
CA ASN A 4 15.81 -3.77 -22.51
C ASN A 4 15.50 -3.38 -21.06
N ASP A 5 15.81 -2.14 -20.70
CA ASP A 5 15.29 -1.42 -19.52
C ASP A 5 13.78 -1.13 -19.69
N GLY A 6 13.00 -2.16 -20.03
CA GLY A 6 11.55 -2.13 -20.06
C GLY A 6 11.04 -2.92 -18.87
N ASP A 7 10.23 -2.29 -18.01
CA ASP A 7 9.47 -2.98 -16.96
C ASP A 7 8.86 -4.25 -17.56
N SER A 8 9.10 -5.41 -16.95
CA SER A 8 8.59 -6.65 -17.50
C SER A 8 7.06 -6.57 -17.59
N LEU A 9 6.48 -7.21 -18.59
CA LEU A 9 5.01 -7.26 -18.74
C LEU A 9 4.34 -7.82 -17.46
N ILE A 10 5.06 -8.66 -16.71
CA ILE A 10 4.63 -9.21 -15.42
C ILE A 10 4.63 -8.12 -14.33
N ASP A 11 5.62 -7.25 -14.28
CA ASP A 11 5.68 -6.16 -13.30
C ASP A 11 4.60 -5.11 -13.57
N SER A 12 4.38 -4.76 -14.85
CA SER A 12 3.27 -3.90 -15.26
C SER A 12 1.91 -4.50 -14.87
N TYR A 13 1.75 -5.83 -15.00
CA TYR A 13 0.55 -6.53 -14.57
C TYR A 13 0.34 -6.49 -13.05
N LYS A 14 1.40 -6.69 -12.27
CA LYS A 14 1.36 -6.58 -10.80
C LYS A 14 0.99 -5.16 -10.36
N ASP A 15 1.60 -4.16 -10.98
CA ASP A 15 1.35 -2.74 -10.72
C ASP A 15 -0.11 -2.36 -11.03
N ALA A 16 -0.65 -2.81 -12.17
CA ALA A 16 -2.05 -2.57 -12.53
C ALA A 16 -3.03 -3.18 -11.50
N ARG A 17 -2.76 -4.42 -11.06
CA ARG A 17 -3.57 -5.06 -10.02
C ARG A 17 -3.46 -4.34 -8.68
N ASN A 18 -2.26 -3.87 -8.31
CA ASN A 18 -2.06 -3.10 -7.09
C ASN A 18 -2.86 -1.78 -7.14
N LEU A 19 -2.82 -1.05 -8.25
CA LEU A 19 -3.60 0.17 -8.45
C LEU A 19 -5.10 -0.05 -8.26
N VAL A 20 -5.67 -1.12 -8.84
CA VAL A 20 -7.08 -1.47 -8.67
C VAL A 20 -7.42 -1.73 -7.19
N ARG A 21 -6.57 -2.51 -6.48
CA ARG A 21 -6.79 -2.80 -5.06
C ARG A 21 -6.75 -1.54 -4.20
N GLN A 22 -5.78 -0.67 -4.44
CA GLN A 22 -5.65 0.59 -3.69
C GLN A 22 -6.80 1.55 -4.02
N ALA A 23 -7.25 1.62 -5.27
CA ALA A 23 -8.43 2.41 -5.64
C ALA A 23 -9.69 1.94 -4.89
N VAL A 24 -9.99 0.65 -4.90
CA VAL A 24 -11.12 0.09 -4.14
C VAL A 24 -10.99 0.37 -2.64
N SER A 25 -9.79 0.17 -2.07
CA SER A 25 -9.52 0.46 -0.66
C SER A 25 -9.79 1.92 -0.30
N ARG A 26 -9.33 2.87 -1.15
CA ARG A 26 -9.59 4.30 -0.97
C ARG A 26 -11.07 4.65 -1.08
N GLU A 27 -11.80 4.07 -2.03
CA GLU A 27 -13.25 4.29 -2.15
C GLU A 27 -14.02 3.77 -0.93
N VAL A 28 -13.65 2.60 -0.41
CA VAL A 28 -14.24 2.06 0.83
C VAL A 28 -13.97 2.98 2.01
N LYS A 29 -12.72 3.42 2.21
CA LYS A 29 -12.36 4.36 3.27
C LYS A 29 -13.09 5.70 3.13
N ALA A 30 -13.29 6.18 1.90
CA ALA A 30 -14.04 7.40 1.64
C ALA A 30 -15.51 7.26 2.09
N LEU A 31 -16.16 6.13 1.81
CA LEU A 31 -17.50 5.86 2.31
C LEU A 31 -17.54 5.75 3.84
N GLU A 32 -16.62 4.97 4.43
CA GLU A 32 -16.52 4.81 5.89
C GLU A 32 -16.26 6.14 6.61
N SER A 33 -15.57 7.10 5.98
CA SER A 33 -15.33 8.43 6.56
C SER A 33 -16.62 9.22 6.83
N VAL A 34 -17.70 8.93 6.10
CA VAL A 34 -19.02 9.56 6.28
C VAL A 34 -19.65 9.15 7.62
N LEU A 35 -19.19 8.06 8.24
CA LEU A 35 -19.70 7.60 9.54
C LEU A 35 -19.46 8.62 10.67
N THR A 36 -18.49 9.54 10.52
CA THR A 36 -18.32 10.70 11.42
C THR A 36 -19.62 11.52 11.57
N PHE A 37 -20.49 11.52 10.57
CA PHE A 37 -21.75 12.27 10.58
C PHE A 37 -22.97 11.43 10.98
N ALA A 38 -22.80 10.12 11.22
CA ALA A 38 -23.91 9.21 11.48
C ALA A 38 -24.10 8.95 12.98
N GLU A 39 -25.35 8.78 13.41
CA GLU A 39 -25.65 8.26 14.74
C GLU A 39 -25.21 6.79 14.83
N PRO A 40 -24.42 6.41 15.87
CA PRO A 40 -24.02 5.01 16.09
C PRO A 40 -25.23 4.09 16.24
N GLY A 41 -25.22 2.96 15.52
CA GLY A 41 -26.29 1.97 15.44
C GLY A 41 -27.47 2.39 14.56
N GLY A 42 -27.45 3.57 13.96
CA GLY A 42 -28.55 4.12 13.17
C GLY A 42 -28.66 3.53 11.76
N ARG A 43 -29.80 3.81 11.10
CA ARG A 43 -30.06 3.39 9.70
C ARG A 43 -29.02 3.94 8.71
N ASN A 44 -28.50 5.13 8.97
CA ASN A 44 -27.51 5.77 8.11
C ASN A 44 -26.15 5.05 8.17
N GLU A 45 -25.72 4.60 9.35
CA GLU A 45 -24.49 3.79 9.50
C GLU A 45 -24.62 2.48 8.70
N GLN A 46 -25.73 1.75 8.89
CA GLN A 46 -25.97 0.50 8.17
C GLN A 46 -25.96 0.69 6.65
N TYR A 47 -26.57 1.79 6.17
CA TYR A 47 -26.56 2.13 4.76
C TYR A 47 -25.14 2.37 4.23
N VAL A 48 -24.33 3.19 4.94
CA VAL A 48 -22.93 3.44 4.57
C VAL A 48 -22.12 2.15 4.52
N LEU A 49 -22.23 1.31 5.57
CA LEU A 49 -21.51 0.03 5.63
C LEU A 49 -21.93 -0.91 4.49
N SER A 50 -23.21 -0.95 4.14
CA SER A 50 -23.68 -1.76 3.00
C SER A 50 -23.08 -1.28 1.67
N ARG A 51 -22.97 0.03 1.46
CA ARG A 51 -22.34 0.61 0.26
C ARG A 51 -20.84 0.34 0.21
N ALA A 52 -20.15 0.39 1.36
CA ALA A 52 -18.74 0.02 1.46
C ALA A 52 -18.52 -1.46 1.07
N VAL A 53 -19.40 -2.37 1.52
CA VAL A 53 -19.39 -3.78 1.10
C VAL A 53 -19.62 -3.92 -0.40
N ASP A 54 -20.58 -3.19 -0.96
CA ASP A 54 -20.87 -3.22 -2.40
C ASP A 54 -19.66 -2.78 -3.23
N VAL A 55 -18.98 -1.68 -2.85
CA VAL A 55 -17.74 -1.25 -3.52
C VAL A 55 -16.66 -2.31 -3.43
N ARG A 56 -16.42 -2.86 -2.23
CA ARG A 56 -15.43 -3.93 -2.04
C ARG A 56 -15.73 -5.17 -2.88
N SER A 57 -17.01 -5.51 -3.05
CA SER A 57 -17.42 -6.66 -3.86
C SER A 57 -17.01 -6.57 -5.34
N ARG A 58 -16.83 -5.34 -5.87
CA ARG A 58 -16.45 -5.08 -7.27
C ARG A 58 -14.97 -5.31 -7.55
N GLU A 59 -14.12 -5.40 -6.52
CA GLU A 59 -12.68 -5.62 -6.68
C GLU A 59 -12.40 -6.84 -7.55
N LYS A 60 -13.08 -7.96 -7.29
CA LYS A 60 -12.90 -9.20 -8.05
C LYS A 60 -13.19 -9.02 -9.54
N SER A 61 -14.26 -8.31 -9.89
CA SER A 61 -14.59 -8.04 -11.29
C SER A 61 -13.59 -7.11 -11.97
N LEU A 62 -13.13 -6.07 -11.25
CA LEU A 62 -12.13 -5.13 -11.78
C LEU A 62 -10.78 -5.82 -12.02
N LEU A 63 -10.35 -6.68 -11.10
CA LEU A 63 -9.13 -7.49 -11.27
C LEU A 63 -9.27 -8.49 -12.43
N ALA A 64 -10.46 -9.04 -12.65
CA ALA A 64 -10.71 -9.91 -13.79
C ALA A 64 -10.64 -9.16 -15.14
N GLU A 65 -10.95 -7.85 -15.18
CA GLU A 65 -10.70 -7.03 -16.36
C GLU A 65 -9.19 -6.85 -16.62
N VAL A 66 -8.39 -6.63 -15.57
CA VAL A 66 -6.93 -6.58 -15.72
C VAL A 66 -6.40 -7.90 -16.27
N ASP A 67 -6.92 -9.04 -15.81
CA ASP A 67 -6.55 -10.37 -16.32
C ASP A 67 -6.91 -10.52 -17.80
N ARG A 68 -8.11 -10.09 -18.22
CA ARG A 68 -8.51 -10.10 -19.64
C ARG A 68 -7.60 -9.23 -20.50
N LEU A 69 -7.33 -8.00 -20.07
CA LEU A 69 -6.45 -7.07 -20.79
C LEU A 69 -5.04 -7.65 -20.94
N TYR A 70 -4.51 -8.29 -19.90
CA TYR A 70 -3.23 -8.97 -19.98
C TYR A 70 -3.24 -10.07 -21.05
N THR A 71 -4.24 -10.95 -21.06
CA THR A 71 -4.32 -12.03 -22.06
C THR A 71 -4.46 -11.50 -23.49
N LEU A 72 -5.20 -10.40 -23.67
CA LEU A 72 -5.38 -9.75 -24.98
C LEU A 72 -4.06 -9.17 -25.51
N ILE A 73 -3.29 -8.52 -24.64
CA ILE A 73 -2.04 -7.84 -25.02
C ILE A 73 -0.88 -8.84 -25.18
N SER A 74 -0.76 -9.80 -24.27
CA SER A 74 0.35 -10.77 -24.26
C SER A 74 0.15 -11.95 -25.22
N GLY A 75 -1.09 -12.27 -25.57
CA GLY A 75 -1.44 -13.53 -26.26
C GLY A 75 -1.46 -14.76 -25.34
N GLU A 76 -1.18 -14.60 -24.05
CA GLU A 76 -1.22 -15.68 -23.06
C GLU A 76 -2.66 -16.10 -22.75
N LYS A 77 -2.86 -17.37 -22.36
CA LYS A 77 -4.20 -17.91 -22.05
C LYS A 77 -4.75 -17.45 -20.70
N ARG A 78 -3.89 -16.98 -19.80
CA ARG A 78 -4.24 -16.53 -18.45
C ARG A 78 -3.22 -15.51 -17.94
N GLY A 79 -3.63 -14.72 -16.95
CA GLY A 79 -2.69 -13.86 -16.21
C GLY A 79 -1.60 -14.69 -15.51
N PRO A 80 -0.42 -14.09 -15.27
CA PRO A 80 0.69 -14.77 -14.62
C PRO A 80 0.34 -15.10 -13.16
N GLU A 81 0.85 -16.22 -12.67
CA GLU A 81 0.68 -16.59 -11.27
C GLU A 81 1.54 -15.69 -10.38
N ILE A 82 0.90 -14.87 -9.54
CA ILE A 82 1.61 -14.01 -8.58
C ILE A 82 1.89 -14.81 -7.32
N ARG A 83 3.16 -15.19 -7.13
CA ARG A 83 3.64 -15.81 -5.89
C ARG A 83 4.46 -14.81 -5.09
N PRO A 84 4.23 -14.69 -3.76
CA PRO A 84 5.08 -13.87 -2.91
C PRO A 84 6.52 -14.39 -2.91
N THR A 85 7.46 -13.49 -3.19
CA THR A 85 8.89 -13.66 -2.97
C THR A 85 9.20 -13.71 -1.47
N ASP A 86 10.40 -14.17 -1.11
CA ASP A 86 10.76 -14.28 0.31
C ASP A 86 10.87 -12.92 1.01
N ILE A 87 11.27 -11.87 0.27
CA ILE A 87 11.25 -10.50 0.79
C ILE A 87 9.82 -10.00 1.03
N GLU A 88 8.87 -10.31 0.14
CA GLU A 88 7.45 -9.96 0.33
C GLU A 88 6.85 -10.70 1.53
N LYS A 89 7.14 -11.99 1.71
CA LYS A 89 6.70 -12.75 2.89
C LYS A 89 7.26 -12.15 4.19
N THR A 90 8.54 -11.79 4.18
CA THR A 90 9.20 -11.18 5.34
C THR A 90 8.59 -9.81 5.66
N ALA A 91 8.36 -8.97 4.64
CA ALA A 91 7.74 -7.66 4.80
C ALA A 91 6.28 -7.77 5.27
N ALA A 92 5.53 -8.75 4.77
CA ALA A 92 4.14 -9.01 5.19
C ALA A 92 4.02 -9.41 6.67
N ALA A 93 5.09 -9.98 7.26
CA ALA A 93 5.12 -10.38 8.66
C ALA A 93 5.44 -9.23 9.63
N LYS A 94 5.85 -8.05 9.13
CA LYS A 94 6.25 -6.89 9.96
C LYS A 94 5.14 -5.85 9.99
N VAL A 95 4.48 -5.67 11.13
CA VAL A 95 3.42 -4.66 11.32
C VAL A 95 3.94 -3.53 12.22
N PRO A 96 4.36 -2.38 11.67
CA PRO A 96 4.80 -1.24 12.45
C PRO A 96 3.62 -0.54 13.11
N ALA A 97 3.88 0.02 14.28
CA ALA A 97 2.99 0.94 14.98
C ALA A 97 3.79 2.13 15.51
N ASN A 98 3.13 3.28 15.61
CA ASN A 98 3.69 4.45 16.29
C ASN A 98 3.89 4.15 17.77
N ILE A 99 4.93 4.73 18.36
CA ILE A 99 5.06 4.78 19.82
C ILE A 99 3.96 5.64 20.43
N GLU A 100 3.62 5.37 21.69
CA GLU A 100 2.46 6.01 22.36
C GLU A 100 2.66 7.52 22.60
N SER A 101 3.88 7.93 22.97
CA SER A 101 4.19 9.34 23.24
C SER A 101 4.35 10.12 21.94
N LEU A 102 3.43 11.06 21.69
CA LEU A 102 3.49 11.96 20.53
C LEU A 102 4.74 12.86 20.58
N ALA A 103 5.13 13.30 21.77
CA ALA A 103 6.32 14.13 21.96
C ALA A 103 7.58 13.36 21.57
N ASP A 104 7.75 12.14 22.11
CA ASP A 104 8.88 11.27 21.79
C ASP A 104 8.88 10.88 20.31
N TYR A 105 7.69 10.70 19.71
CA TYR A 105 7.57 10.33 18.31
C TYR A 105 8.17 11.43 17.42
N PHE A 106 7.77 12.69 17.62
CA PHE A 106 8.29 13.80 16.82
C PHE A 106 9.74 14.16 17.18
N ASP A 107 10.16 13.97 18.43
CA ASP A 107 11.56 14.17 18.84
C ASP A 107 12.49 13.18 18.13
N LYS A 108 12.14 11.89 18.15
CA LYS A 108 12.95 10.82 17.52
C LYS A 108 12.86 10.83 15.99
N ARG A 109 11.67 11.06 15.42
CA ARG A 109 11.46 11.08 13.96
C ARG A 109 12.06 12.33 13.33
N GLY A 110 12.05 13.43 14.06
CA GLY A 110 12.27 14.76 13.53
C GLY A 110 11.08 15.29 12.71
N TRP A 111 11.07 16.60 12.52
CA TRP A 111 10.01 17.33 11.79
C TRP A 111 10.17 17.27 10.26
N SER A 112 11.37 16.95 9.77
CA SER A 112 11.69 16.88 8.35
C SER A 112 12.07 15.46 7.95
N VAL A 113 11.25 14.83 7.12
CA VAL A 113 11.68 13.66 6.35
C VAL A 113 12.38 14.21 5.10
N ARG A 114 13.70 13.99 5.00
CA ARG A 114 14.49 14.36 3.82
C ARG A 114 14.37 13.27 2.75
N ASP A 115 14.66 13.63 1.51
CA ASP A 115 14.83 12.62 0.46
C ASP A 115 15.90 11.62 0.92
N THR A 116 15.60 10.34 0.83
CA THR A 116 16.65 9.33 0.95
C THR A 116 17.35 9.20 -0.41
N LYS A 117 18.44 8.44 -0.48
CA LYS A 117 19.11 8.18 -1.77
C LYS A 117 18.19 7.55 -2.82
N THR A 118 17.11 6.88 -2.40
CA THR A 118 16.26 6.06 -3.26
C THR A 118 14.77 6.38 -3.14
N MET A 119 14.37 7.33 -2.28
CA MET A 119 12.96 7.64 -2.03
C MET A 119 12.75 9.14 -1.88
N HIS A 120 11.82 9.66 -2.67
CA HIS A 120 11.35 11.04 -2.55
C HIS A 120 10.75 11.29 -1.16
N SER A 121 11.05 12.44 -0.55
CA SER A 121 10.67 12.81 0.82
C SER A 121 9.18 12.75 1.07
N VAL A 122 8.36 13.11 0.08
CA VAL A 122 6.90 12.97 0.16
C VAL A 122 6.50 11.50 0.29
N MET A 123 7.11 10.58 -0.47
CA MET A 123 6.82 9.14 -0.36
C MET A 123 7.31 8.55 0.96
N ALA A 124 8.43 9.04 1.47
CA ALA A 124 8.90 8.69 2.81
C ALA A 124 7.93 9.21 3.90
N LYS A 125 7.34 10.39 3.74
CA LYS A 125 6.24 10.85 4.62
C LYS A 125 5.03 9.94 4.52
N GLU A 126 4.64 9.55 3.31
CA GLU A 126 3.51 8.63 3.11
C GLU A 126 3.76 7.27 3.77
N CYS A 127 4.98 6.74 3.74
CA CYS A 127 5.31 5.51 4.48
C CYS A 127 4.95 5.63 5.96
N PHE A 128 5.27 6.76 6.61
CA PHE A 128 4.88 7.00 8.00
C PHE A 128 3.36 7.21 8.17
N ASN A 129 2.69 7.89 7.22
CA ASN A 129 1.24 8.10 7.27
C ASN A 129 0.46 6.78 7.22
N TYR A 130 0.98 5.78 6.51
CA TYR A 130 0.38 4.44 6.43
C TYR A 130 0.68 3.56 7.66
N VAL A 131 1.53 4.00 8.61
CA VAL A 131 1.77 3.27 9.86
C VAL A 131 0.59 3.47 10.83
N ASP A 132 -0.20 2.42 10.98
CA ASP A 132 -1.41 2.40 11.83
C ASP A 132 -1.46 1.22 12.82
N GLY A 133 -0.41 0.39 12.87
CA GLY A 133 -0.39 -0.83 13.68
C GLY A 133 -1.23 -1.97 13.12
N ARG A 134 -1.66 -1.88 11.85
CA ARG A 134 -2.42 -2.91 11.11
C ARG A 134 -1.78 -3.22 9.77
N ASN A 135 -1.33 -2.21 9.03
CA ASN A 135 -0.64 -2.38 7.76
C ASN A 135 0.75 -2.98 7.99
N SER A 136 1.09 -4.02 7.24
CA SER A 136 2.45 -4.55 7.20
C SER A 136 3.37 -3.66 6.37
N TYR A 137 4.68 -3.92 6.39
CA TYR A 137 5.62 -3.23 5.48
C TYR A 137 5.24 -3.44 4.02
N LEU A 138 4.73 -4.63 3.67
CA LEU A 138 4.27 -4.92 2.31
C LEU A 138 3.03 -4.10 1.95
N ASP A 139 2.09 -3.93 2.88
CA ASP A 139 0.90 -3.11 2.66
C ASP A 139 1.26 -1.64 2.47
N ILE A 140 2.19 -1.12 3.28
CA ILE A 140 2.72 0.24 3.16
C ILE A 140 3.41 0.43 1.80
N TYR A 141 4.27 -0.50 1.39
CA TYR A 141 4.91 -0.46 0.08
C TYR A 141 3.87 -0.44 -1.05
N ASN A 142 2.88 -1.32 -1.01
CA ASN A 142 1.83 -1.40 -2.04
C ASN A 142 1.02 -0.10 -2.12
N ALA A 143 0.69 0.52 -0.99
CA ALA A 143 -0.02 1.79 -0.95
C ALA A 143 0.81 2.93 -1.56
N VAL A 144 2.08 3.08 -1.12
CA VAL A 144 3.00 4.11 -1.62
C VAL A 144 3.32 3.91 -3.09
N ARG A 145 3.54 2.66 -3.52
CA ARG A 145 3.75 2.29 -4.92
C ARG A 145 2.58 2.73 -5.80
N ALA A 146 1.34 2.55 -5.34
CA ALA A 146 0.17 3.00 -6.07
C ALA A 146 0.05 4.53 -6.17
N GLU A 147 0.48 5.29 -5.14
CA GLU A 147 0.55 6.76 -5.23
C GLU A 147 1.53 7.20 -6.33
N ILE A 148 2.73 6.61 -6.34
CA ILE A 148 3.76 6.91 -7.34
C ILE A 148 3.26 6.61 -8.75
N LEU A 149 2.61 5.46 -8.94
CA LEU A 149 2.08 5.07 -10.24
C LEU A 149 0.91 5.96 -10.69
N SER A 150 0.09 6.44 -9.75
CA SER A 150 -1.04 7.33 -10.05
C SER A 150 -0.59 8.75 -10.42
N ALA A 151 0.45 9.28 -9.77
CA ALA A 151 1.01 10.60 -10.09
C ALA A 151 2.00 10.56 -11.28
N GLY A 152 2.63 9.40 -11.48
CA GLY A 152 3.68 9.15 -12.46
C GLY A 152 5.08 9.16 -11.84
N ARG A 153 5.91 8.20 -12.26
CA ARG A 153 7.30 8.05 -11.79
C ARG A 153 8.20 9.24 -12.10
N TRP A 154 7.82 10.07 -13.08
CA TRP A 154 8.56 11.29 -13.43
C TRP A 154 8.60 12.30 -12.27
N TYR A 155 7.60 12.28 -11.36
CA TYR A 155 7.50 13.23 -10.27
C TYR A 155 8.16 12.71 -8.99
N TYR A 156 7.78 11.50 -8.56
CA TYR A 156 8.26 10.92 -7.29
C TYR A 156 9.45 9.95 -7.44
N GLY A 157 9.88 9.68 -8.67
CA GLY A 157 10.83 8.61 -8.95
C GLY A 157 10.19 7.23 -8.85
N ASP A 158 11.03 6.23 -8.61
CA ASP A 158 10.61 4.85 -8.39
C ASP A 158 10.93 4.42 -6.95
N ILE A 159 10.28 3.36 -6.48
CA ILE A 159 10.50 2.80 -5.14
C ILE A 159 10.49 1.28 -5.21
N ARG A 160 11.44 0.64 -4.52
CA ARG A 160 11.46 -0.81 -4.35
C ARG A 160 11.00 -1.15 -2.94
N LEU A 161 10.47 -2.36 -2.77
CA LEU A 161 10.09 -2.87 -1.45
C LEU A 161 11.24 -2.76 -0.43
N LYS A 162 12.47 -3.00 -0.87
CA LYS A 162 13.66 -2.86 -0.02
C LYS A 162 13.80 -1.44 0.55
N ASP A 163 13.52 -0.41 -0.25
CA ASP A 163 13.68 0.98 0.18
C ASP A 163 12.69 1.33 1.31
N VAL A 164 11.46 0.80 1.24
CA VAL A 164 10.46 0.92 2.32
C VAL A 164 10.88 0.11 3.56
N CYS A 165 11.34 -1.13 3.37
CA CYS A 165 11.79 -1.98 4.47
C CYS A 165 12.96 -1.36 5.24
N ASP A 166 13.99 -0.89 4.52
CA ASP A 166 15.19 -0.29 5.12
C ASP A 166 14.80 0.95 5.94
N MET A 167 13.93 1.81 5.39
CA MET A 167 13.45 3.02 6.06
C MET A 167 12.66 2.70 7.33
N LEU A 168 11.72 1.76 7.27
CA LEU A 168 10.90 1.41 8.43
C LEU A 168 11.71 0.66 9.50
N ASP A 169 12.65 -0.20 9.09
CA ASP A 169 13.57 -0.87 10.02
C ASP A 169 14.49 0.14 10.71
N GLU A 170 14.96 1.18 10.02
CA GLU A 170 15.70 2.28 10.63
C GLU A 170 14.83 3.05 11.63
N ALA A 171 13.57 3.34 11.29
CA ALA A 171 12.64 3.99 12.20
C ALA A 171 12.35 3.15 13.45
N VAL A 172 12.24 1.83 13.33
CA VAL A 172 12.11 0.90 14.46
C VAL A 172 13.39 0.91 15.31
N LYS A 173 14.57 0.83 14.67
CA LYS A 173 15.86 0.86 15.35
C LYS A 173 16.07 2.16 16.15
N ASN A 174 15.63 3.28 15.60
CA ASN A 174 15.71 4.60 16.25
C ASN A 174 14.58 4.82 17.28
N GLY A 175 13.73 3.83 17.53
CA GLY A 175 12.66 3.89 18.51
C GLY A 175 11.54 4.86 18.14
N VAL A 176 11.42 5.23 16.86
CA VAL A 176 10.31 6.02 16.30
C VAL A 176 9.06 5.14 16.19
N LEU A 177 9.26 3.89 15.76
CA LEU A 177 8.22 2.89 15.58
C LEU A 177 8.52 1.65 16.43
N VAL A 178 7.50 0.84 16.66
CA VAL A 178 7.61 -0.50 17.25
C VAL A 178 6.96 -1.53 16.33
N LEU A 179 7.45 -2.77 16.35
CA LEU A 179 6.79 -3.87 15.64
C LEU A 179 5.77 -4.54 16.56
N LYS A 180 4.53 -4.63 16.07
CA LYS A 180 3.50 -5.47 16.68
C LYS A 180 3.65 -6.91 16.19
N PRO A 181 3.26 -7.90 16.99
CA PRO A 181 3.09 -9.26 16.49
C PRO A 181 2.09 -9.24 15.32
N ALA A 182 2.41 -9.95 14.24
CA ALA A 182 1.54 -10.02 13.08
C ALA A 182 0.14 -10.52 13.49
N PRO A 183 -0.95 -9.87 13.05
CA PRO A 183 -2.29 -10.38 13.33
C PRO A 183 -2.44 -11.78 12.70
N PRO A 184 -3.22 -12.69 13.32
CA PRO A 184 -3.47 -14.00 12.73
C PRO A 184 -4.11 -13.82 11.35
N GLN A 185 -3.57 -14.53 10.34
CA GLN A 185 -4.15 -14.56 9.00
C GLN A 185 -5.57 -15.12 9.10
N LYS A 186 -6.57 -14.34 8.67
CA LYS A 186 -7.97 -14.78 8.52
C LYS A 186 -8.18 -15.42 7.16
#